data_AF-A0A4R1W903-F1
#
_entry.id   AF-A0A4R1W903-F1
#
_cell.length_a   1.000
_cell.length_b   1.000
_cell.length_c   1.000
_cell.angle_alpha   90.00
_cell.angle_beta   90.00
_cell.angle_gamma   90.00
#
_symmetry.space_group_name_H-M   'P 1'
#
loop_
_entity.id
_entity.type
_entity.pdbx_description
1 polymer ?
#
loop_
_entity_poly.entity_id
_entity_poly.type
_entity_poly.pdbx_seq_one_letter_code
_entity_poly.pdbx_strand_id
1 'polypeptide(L)'
;MGARRFPTDRGFTMSKITVALEAAVATVRDNMPAEGEAQSPRQRVVVDRAFGRIIKLIAPRIRHFIRQYGLVAHWDDAEQVCAIAVHRAIQAYEPEKAQFTTFVNWQIRGELQSLRFRLMTDQRPSARKVEATTVSLDAISVGEDGEGQSIVASIEDEDALNRTEAGASDYLARSAMASLTESYVEHLRNIGIERIQRRAQPKKAVRAEAGTRRSVWRTGKAAIDPVELAELEERLEHNRKVVEGRLFDIATLDMIEDETGVAKERVRQIAKRAAKTMSDLAGADPRFLMMAEYRQSMVAPASAH
;
A
#
# COMPACT_ATOMS: atom_id res chain seq x y z
N MET A 1 -30.82 -44.60 -75.11
CA MET A 1 -29.46 -44.04 -75.19
C MET A 1 -29.53 -42.54 -74.96
N GLY A 2 -29.30 -42.08 -73.74
CA GLY A 2 -29.31 -40.65 -73.39
C GLY A 2 -27.95 -40.26 -72.84
N ALA A 3 -27.15 -39.55 -73.64
CA ALA A 3 -25.84 -39.06 -73.25
C ALA A 3 -25.99 -37.96 -72.20
N ARG A 4 -25.63 -38.27 -70.94
CA ARG A 4 -25.47 -37.26 -69.89
C ARG A 4 -24.22 -36.45 -70.20
N ARG A 5 -24.40 -35.18 -70.57
CA ARG A 5 -23.32 -34.19 -70.60
C ARG A 5 -22.80 -34.00 -69.17
N PHE A 6 -21.54 -34.33 -68.94
CA PHE A 6 -20.82 -33.92 -67.75
C PHE A 6 -20.63 -32.39 -67.79
N PRO A 7 -20.89 -31.65 -66.69
CA PRO A 7 -20.59 -30.23 -66.63
C PRO A 7 -19.06 -30.06 -66.64
N THR A 8 -18.57 -29.43 -67.70
CA THR A 8 -17.19 -28.96 -67.84
C THR A 8 -16.83 -28.02 -66.69
N ASP A 9 -15.74 -28.39 -66.02
CA ASP A 9 -14.77 -27.57 -65.30
C ASP A 9 -15.13 -26.08 -65.12
N ARG A 10 -15.79 -25.75 -64.01
CA ARG A 10 -15.84 -24.38 -63.51
C ARG A 10 -14.56 -24.11 -62.73
N GLY A 11 -13.52 -23.67 -63.45
CA GLY A 11 -12.30 -23.15 -62.84
C GLY A 11 -12.62 -22.11 -61.76
N PHE A 12 -12.06 -22.32 -60.57
CA PHE A 12 -12.22 -21.44 -59.41
C PHE A 12 -11.58 -20.09 -59.73
N THR A 13 -12.36 -19.13 -60.23
CA THR A 13 -11.86 -17.81 -60.59
C THR A 13 -11.58 -17.02 -59.31
N MET A 14 -10.29 -16.88 -58.99
CA MET A 14 -9.81 -16.06 -57.87
C MET A 14 -10.29 -14.61 -58.00
N SER A 15 -10.78 -14.01 -56.90
CA SER A 15 -11.14 -12.59 -56.88
C SER A 15 -9.94 -11.73 -57.30
N LYS A 16 -10.19 -10.64 -58.05
CA LYS A 16 -9.16 -9.67 -58.47
C LYS A 16 -8.33 -9.16 -57.30
N ILE A 17 -8.94 -9.03 -56.11
CA ILE A 17 -8.26 -8.62 -54.88
C ILE A 17 -7.31 -9.70 -54.41
N THR A 18 -7.75 -10.97 -54.38
CA THR A 18 -6.91 -12.10 -53.99
C THR A 18 -5.69 -12.21 -54.91
N VAL A 19 -5.88 -12.14 -56.23
CA VAL A 19 -4.77 -12.17 -57.20
C VAL A 19 -3.79 -11.02 -56.99
N ALA A 20 -4.30 -9.79 -56.82
CA ALA A 20 -3.45 -8.63 -56.59
C ALA A 20 -2.68 -8.72 -55.26
N LEU A 21 -3.28 -9.37 -54.25
CA LEU A 21 -2.66 -9.59 -52.96
C LEU A 21 -1.54 -10.61 -53.04
N GLU A 22 -1.78 -11.77 -53.67
CA GLU A 22 -0.76 -12.80 -53.89
C GLU A 22 0.44 -12.25 -54.68
N ALA A 23 0.19 -11.46 -55.73
CA ALA A 23 1.25 -10.85 -56.52
C ALA A 23 2.10 -9.86 -55.71
N ALA A 24 1.47 -9.08 -54.82
CA ALA A 24 2.19 -8.15 -53.95
C ALA A 24 3.02 -8.89 -52.90
N VAL A 25 2.51 -10.00 -52.34
CA VAL A 25 3.24 -10.86 -51.41
C VAL A 25 4.43 -11.54 -52.08
N ALA A 26 4.25 -12.06 -53.29
CA ALA A 26 5.34 -12.61 -54.10
C ALA A 26 6.44 -11.57 -54.31
N THR A 27 6.06 -10.32 -54.65
CA THR A 27 7.03 -9.21 -54.80
C THR A 27 7.84 -8.97 -53.53
N VAL A 28 7.22 -9.05 -52.34
CA VAL A 28 7.96 -8.92 -51.07
C VAL A 28 8.95 -10.08 -50.93
N ARG A 29 8.50 -11.32 -51.12
CA ARG A 29 9.34 -12.52 -50.96
C ARG A 29 10.53 -12.53 -51.91
N ASP A 30 10.34 -12.14 -53.17
CA ASP A 30 11.39 -12.09 -54.19
C ASP A 30 12.45 -11.02 -53.90
N ASN A 31 12.15 -10.04 -53.04
CA ASN A 31 13.04 -8.93 -52.68
C ASN A 31 13.53 -9.00 -51.22
N MET A 32 13.27 -10.10 -50.52
CA MET A 32 13.90 -10.38 -49.22
C MET A 32 15.36 -10.82 -49.45
N PRO A 33 16.31 -10.38 -48.61
CA PRO A 33 17.69 -10.84 -48.71
C PRO A 33 17.80 -12.33 -48.36
N ALA A 34 18.82 -13.00 -48.89
CA ALA A 34 19.17 -14.34 -48.46
C ALA A 34 19.65 -14.33 -47.00
N GLU A 35 19.62 -15.49 -46.35
CA GLU A 35 20.02 -15.62 -44.95
C GLU A 35 21.49 -15.19 -44.77
N GLY A 36 21.72 -14.19 -43.92
CA GLY A 36 23.05 -13.62 -43.67
C GLY A 36 23.44 -12.43 -44.56
N GLU A 37 22.64 -12.07 -45.57
CA GLU A 37 22.90 -10.91 -46.43
C GLU A 37 22.16 -9.64 -45.97
N ALA A 38 22.80 -8.49 -46.18
CA ALA A 38 22.18 -7.20 -45.92
C ALA A 38 21.26 -6.80 -47.08
N GLN A 39 20.03 -6.39 -46.76
CA GLN A 39 19.09 -5.90 -47.77
C GLN A 39 19.58 -4.58 -48.38
N SER A 40 19.66 -4.53 -49.71
CA SER A 40 20.05 -3.33 -50.46
C SER A 40 19.00 -2.20 -50.36
N PRO A 41 19.39 -0.92 -50.53
CA PRO A 41 18.44 0.20 -50.51
C PRO A 41 17.31 0.07 -51.55
N ARG A 42 17.61 -0.51 -52.73
CA ARG A 42 16.60 -0.73 -53.78
C ARG A 42 15.59 -1.79 -53.37
N GLN A 43 16.05 -2.91 -52.81
CA GLN A 43 15.16 -3.97 -52.30
C GLN A 43 14.24 -3.44 -51.20
N ARG A 44 14.77 -2.64 -50.26
CA ARG A 44 13.96 -2.01 -49.19
C ARG A 44 12.80 -1.20 -49.76
N VAL A 45 13.08 -0.29 -50.69
CA VAL A 45 12.05 0.55 -51.31
C VAL A 45 11.00 -0.28 -52.05
N VAL A 46 11.40 -1.37 -52.72
CA VAL A 46 10.46 -2.27 -53.40
C VAL A 46 9.57 -3.00 -52.39
N VAL A 47 10.15 -3.54 -51.32
CA VAL A 47 9.45 -4.20 -50.23
C VAL A 47 8.46 -3.24 -49.55
N ASP A 48 8.88 -2.01 -49.23
CA ASP A 48 8.03 -1.00 -48.58
C ASP A 48 6.81 -0.64 -49.44
N ARG A 49 7.00 -0.46 -50.76
CA ARG A 49 5.89 -0.22 -51.68
C ARG A 49 4.94 -1.40 -51.79
N ALA A 50 5.48 -2.62 -51.88
CA ALA A 50 4.69 -3.82 -51.97
C ALA A 50 3.89 -4.05 -50.66
N PHE A 51 4.52 -3.84 -49.51
CA PHE A 51 3.86 -3.86 -48.21
C PHE A 51 2.75 -2.81 -48.11
N GLY A 52 3.02 -1.56 -48.50
CA GLY A 52 2.01 -0.51 -48.55
C GLY A 52 0.82 -0.86 -49.46
N ARG A 53 1.07 -1.57 -50.58
CA ARG A 53 0.00 -2.09 -51.45
C ARG A 53 -0.81 -3.18 -50.78
N ILE A 54 -0.17 -4.11 -50.07
CA ILE A 54 -0.82 -5.17 -49.28
C ILE A 54 -1.75 -4.55 -48.23
N ILE A 55 -1.25 -3.60 -47.45
CA ILE A 55 -2.04 -2.89 -46.43
C ILE A 55 -3.27 -2.22 -47.05
N LYS A 56 -3.10 -1.51 -48.18
CA LYS A 56 -4.23 -0.89 -48.90
C LYS A 56 -5.30 -1.90 -49.35
N LEU A 57 -4.88 -3.07 -49.84
CA LEU A 57 -5.79 -4.13 -50.29
C LEU A 57 -6.55 -4.77 -49.11
N ILE A 58 -5.89 -4.94 -47.96
CA ILE A 58 -6.48 -5.58 -46.77
C ILE A 58 -7.25 -4.58 -45.89
N ALA A 59 -7.04 -3.27 -46.04
CA ALA A 59 -7.61 -2.23 -45.17
C ALA A 59 -9.13 -2.37 -44.89
N PRO A 60 -10.02 -2.67 -45.87
CA PRO A 60 -11.44 -2.90 -45.56
C PRO A 60 -11.67 -4.03 -44.55
N ARG A 61 -10.85 -5.07 -44.60
CA ARG A 61 -10.92 -6.23 -43.71
C ARG A 61 -10.39 -5.91 -42.31
N ILE A 62 -9.29 -5.15 -42.23
CA ILE A 62 -8.78 -4.60 -40.96
C ILE A 62 -9.87 -3.77 -40.27
N ARG A 63 -10.48 -2.82 -40.98
CA ARG A 63 -11.58 -1.99 -40.43
C ARG A 63 -12.75 -2.83 -39.93
N HIS A 64 -13.10 -3.90 -40.64
CA HIS A 64 -14.14 -4.82 -40.20
C HIS A 64 -13.76 -5.54 -38.90
N PHE A 65 -12.53 -6.08 -38.81
CA PHE A 65 -12.08 -6.78 -37.61
C PHE A 65 -11.91 -5.86 -36.40
N ILE A 66 -11.38 -4.64 -36.56
CA ILE A 66 -11.26 -3.68 -35.45
C ILE A 66 -12.64 -3.44 -34.80
N ARG A 67 -13.68 -3.24 -35.61
CA ARG A 67 -15.07 -3.12 -35.12
C ARG A 67 -15.58 -4.39 -34.47
N GLN A 68 -15.37 -5.55 -35.10
CA GLN A 68 -15.83 -6.85 -34.58
C GLN A 68 -15.22 -7.17 -33.20
N TYR A 69 -13.96 -6.77 -32.97
CA TYR A 69 -13.25 -6.98 -31.71
C TYR A 69 -13.51 -5.88 -30.68
N GLY A 70 -14.34 -4.88 -31.00
CA GLY A 70 -14.70 -3.79 -30.08
C GLY A 70 -13.61 -2.76 -29.85
N LEU A 71 -12.57 -2.71 -30.69
CA LEU A 71 -11.38 -1.88 -30.50
C LEU A 71 -11.51 -0.49 -31.16
N VAL A 72 -12.73 0.02 -31.34
CA VAL A 72 -12.96 1.31 -32.03
C VAL A 72 -12.35 2.49 -31.26
N ALA A 73 -12.39 2.45 -29.93
CA ALA A 73 -11.76 3.46 -29.07
C ALA A 73 -10.22 3.40 -29.07
N HIS A 74 -9.64 2.32 -29.62
CA HIS A 74 -8.20 2.07 -29.69
C HIS A 74 -7.78 1.86 -31.14
N TRP A 75 -8.33 2.68 -32.04
CA TRP A 75 -8.22 2.47 -33.49
C TRP A 75 -6.77 2.43 -33.96
N ASP A 76 -5.95 3.40 -33.54
CA ASP A 76 -4.57 3.54 -33.99
C ASP A 76 -3.71 2.34 -33.54
N ASP A 77 -3.85 1.91 -32.29
CA ASP A 77 -3.18 0.73 -31.76
C ASP A 77 -3.61 -0.55 -32.50
N ALA A 78 -4.92 -0.67 -32.76
CA ALA A 78 -5.47 -1.83 -33.46
C ALA A 78 -4.99 -1.89 -34.92
N GLU A 79 -4.84 -0.75 -35.59
CA GLU A 79 -4.28 -0.65 -36.94
C GLU A 79 -2.80 -1.04 -36.95
N GLN A 80 -1.99 -0.57 -36.00
CA GLN A 80 -0.59 -0.95 -35.88
C GLN A 80 -0.41 -2.46 -35.64
N VAL A 81 -1.20 -3.03 -34.72
CA VAL A 81 -1.18 -4.47 -34.43
C VAL A 81 -1.60 -5.28 -35.67
N CYS A 82 -2.56 -4.81 -36.46
CA CYS A 82 -2.89 -5.43 -37.75
C CYS A 82 -1.75 -5.34 -38.77
N ALA A 83 -1.00 -4.23 -38.81
CA ALA A 83 0.16 -4.11 -39.70
C ALA A 83 1.28 -5.09 -39.30
N ILE A 84 1.53 -5.25 -38.00
CA ILE A 84 2.45 -6.28 -37.46
C ILE A 84 1.97 -7.68 -37.83
N ALA A 85 0.66 -7.94 -37.72
CA ALA A 85 0.06 -9.22 -38.13
C ALA A 85 0.31 -9.50 -39.61
N VAL A 86 0.11 -8.53 -40.50
CA VAL A 86 0.38 -8.67 -41.94
C VAL A 86 1.86 -8.94 -42.19
N HIS A 87 2.75 -8.22 -41.52
CA HIS A 87 4.20 -8.45 -41.65
C HIS A 87 4.60 -9.87 -41.23
N ARG A 88 4.15 -10.33 -40.06
CA ARG A 88 4.38 -11.71 -39.58
C ARG A 88 3.77 -12.75 -40.52
N ALA A 89 2.58 -12.47 -41.06
CA ALA A 89 1.94 -13.35 -42.02
C ALA A 89 2.80 -13.48 -43.29
N ILE A 90 3.37 -12.39 -43.82
CA ILE A 90 4.25 -12.46 -45.00
C ILE A 90 5.48 -13.33 -44.73
N GLN A 91 6.10 -13.19 -43.55
CA GLN A 91 7.31 -13.94 -43.17
C GLN A 91 7.05 -15.45 -43.05
N ALA A 92 5.90 -15.83 -42.50
CA ALA A 92 5.52 -17.24 -42.29
C ALA A 92 4.68 -17.83 -43.43
N TYR A 93 4.47 -17.09 -44.52
CA TYR A 93 3.54 -17.52 -45.57
C TYR A 93 4.11 -18.63 -46.46
N GLU A 94 3.38 -19.73 -46.53
CA GLU A 94 3.65 -20.86 -47.44
C GLU A 94 2.52 -20.99 -48.47
N PRO A 95 2.74 -20.60 -49.74
CA PRO A 95 1.69 -20.59 -50.77
C PRO A 95 1.08 -21.96 -51.09
N GLU A 96 1.84 -23.03 -50.88
CA GLU A 96 1.38 -24.40 -51.13
C GLU A 96 0.34 -24.86 -50.11
N LYS A 97 0.34 -24.29 -48.90
CA LYS A 97 -0.56 -24.69 -47.81
C LYS A 97 -1.91 -23.96 -47.86
N ALA A 98 -1.91 -22.68 -48.19
CA ALA A 98 -3.12 -21.86 -48.20
C ALA A 98 -2.97 -20.60 -49.04
N GLN A 99 -4.10 -19.99 -49.42
CA GLN A 99 -4.13 -18.62 -49.94
C GLN A 99 -3.74 -17.62 -48.85
N PHE A 100 -3.00 -16.58 -49.22
CA PHE A 100 -2.55 -15.55 -48.29
C PHE A 100 -3.71 -14.83 -47.61
N THR A 101 -4.81 -14.59 -48.35
CA THR A 101 -6.04 -13.99 -47.79
C THR A 101 -6.59 -14.77 -46.59
N THR A 102 -6.53 -16.10 -46.64
CA THR A 102 -6.96 -16.97 -45.55
C THR A 102 -5.97 -16.89 -44.39
N PHE A 103 -4.67 -17.02 -44.69
CA PHE A 103 -3.62 -17.03 -43.68
C PHE A 103 -3.54 -15.70 -42.90
N VAL A 104 -3.52 -14.57 -43.62
CA VAL A 104 -3.42 -13.25 -43.01
C VAL A 104 -4.64 -12.93 -42.13
N ASN A 105 -5.83 -13.41 -42.49
CA ASN A 105 -7.02 -13.25 -41.66
C ASN A 105 -6.87 -13.93 -40.30
N TRP A 106 -6.18 -15.08 -40.24
CA TRP A 106 -5.94 -15.79 -38.98
C TRP A 106 -4.95 -15.01 -38.12
N GLN A 107 -3.88 -14.51 -38.74
CA GLN A 107 -2.88 -13.71 -38.05
C GLN A 107 -3.47 -12.41 -37.47
N ILE A 108 -4.27 -11.69 -38.25
CA ILE A 108 -4.95 -10.45 -37.78
C ILE A 108 -5.86 -10.75 -36.59
N ARG A 109 -6.64 -11.82 -36.64
CA ARG A 109 -7.52 -12.21 -35.54
C ARG A 109 -6.75 -12.54 -34.27
N GLY A 110 -5.66 -13.28 -34.37
CA GLY A 110 -4.83 -13.63 -33.21
C GLY A 110 -4.23 -12.40 -32.54
N GLU A 111 -3.67 -11.48 -33.32
CA GLU A 111 -3.05 -10.25 -32.81
C GLU A 111 -4.09 -9.29 -32.21
N LEU A 112 -5.25 -9.10 -32.85
CA LEU A 112 -6.34 -8.30 -32.29
C LEU A 112 -6.93 -8.91 -31.01
N GLN A 113 -7.03 -10.24 -30.95
CA GLN A 113 -7.45 -10.93 -29.73
C GLN A 113 -6.44 -10.70 -28.59
N SER A 114 -5.14 -10.76 -28.90
CA SER A 114 -4.06 -10.47 -27.94
C SER A 114 -4.10 -9.02 -27.44
N LEU A 115 -4.33 -8.05 -28.33
CA LEU A 115 -4.50 -6.65 -27.95
C LEU A 115 -5.72 -6.47 -27.03
N ARG A 116 -6.87 -7.05 -27.41
CA ARG A 116 -8.08 -7.02 -26.59
C ARG A 116 -7.86 -7.59 -25.19
N PHE A 117 -7.15 -8.71 -25.05
CA PHE A 117 -6.86 -9.29 -23.73
C PHE A 117 -6.00 -8.39 -22.84
N ARG A 118 -5.14 -7.56 -23.44
CA ARG A 118 -4.28 -6.61 -22.70
C ARG A 118 -5.04 -5.34 -22.30
N LEU A 119 -5.88 -4.80 -23.17
CA LEU A 119 -6.60 -3.55 -22.93
C LEU A 119 -7.88 -3.74 -22.10
N MET A 120 -8.62 -4.82 -22.33
CA MET A 120 -9.94 -5.06 -21.74
C MET A 120 -9.85 -6.12 -20.63
N THR A 121 -9.09 -5.81 -19.59
CA THR A 121 -8.90 -6.70 -18.43
C THR A 121 -10.19 -6.89 -17.63
N ASP A 122 -11.05 -5.89 -17.63
CA ASP A 122 -12.40 -5.85 -17.07
C ASP A 122 -13.37 -6.82 -17.77
N GLN A 123 -13.18 -7.10 -19.07
CA GLN A 123 -14.01 -8.05 -19.81
C GLN A 123 -13.68 -9.52 -19.52
N ARG A 124 -12.65 -9.80 -18.71
CA ARG A 124 -12.28 -11.17 -18.34
C ARG A 124 -13.33 -11.78 -17.41
N PRO A 125 -13.56 -13.12 -17.47
CA PRO A 125 -14.55 -13.77 -16.60
C PRO A 125 -14.33 -13.52 -15.10
N SER A 126 -13.07 -13.43 -14.67
CA SER A 126 -12.72 -13.14 -13.28
C SER A 126 -13.11 -11.72 -12.86
N ALA A 127 -12.92 -10.73 -13.73
CA ALA A 127 -13.29 -9.35 -13.47
C ALA A 127 -14.81 -9.16 -13.46
N ARG A 128 -15.52 -9.82 -14.39
CA ARG A 128 -17.00 -9.86 -14.40
C ARG A 128 -17.59 -10.45 -13.12
N LYS A 129 -16.93 -11.44 -12.50
CA LYS A 129 -17.40 -12.06 -11.25
C LYS A 129 -17.42 -11.08 -10.08
N VAL A 130 -16.55 -10.08 -10.10
CA VAL A 130 -16.42 -9.06 -9.04
C VAL A 130 -16.89 -7.68 -9.53
N GLU A 131 -17.58 -7.63 -10.67
CA GLU A 131 -18.07 -6.38 -11.28
C GLU A 131 -16.97 -5.31 -11.48
N ALA A 132 -15.72 -5.75 -11.63
CA ALA A 132 -14.59 -4.86 -11.80
C ALA A 132 -14.66 -4.18 -13.17
N THR A 133 -14.62 -2.85 -13.16
CA THR A 133 -14.68 -2.02 -14.36
C THR A 133 -13.46 -1.11 -14.41
N THR A 134 -12.89 -0.94 -15.61
CA THR A 134 -11.80 0.02 -15.80
C THR A 134 -12.41 1.40 -16.02
N VAL A 135 -12.11 2.34 -15.13
CA VAL A 135 -12.54 3.74 -15.23
C VAL A 135 -11.32 4.65 -15.36
N SER A 136 -11.45 5.72 -16.13
CA SER A 136 -10.47 6.80 -16.09
C SER A 136 -10.69 7.63 -14.84
N LEU A 137 -9.62 8.05 -14.15
CA LEU A 137 -9.74 8.97 -13.01
C LEU A 137 -10.31 10.33 -13.44
N ASP A 138 -9.98 10.75 -14.67
CA ASP A 138 -10.50 11.98 -15.27
C ASP A 138 -11.91 11.82 -15.86
N ALA A 139 -12.48 10.60 -15.85
CA ALA A 139 -13.85 10.43 -16.28
C ALA A 139 -14.79 11.07 -15.25
N ILE A 140 -15.57 12.05 -15.71
CA ILE A 140 -16.70 12.57 -14.95
C ILE A 140 -17.85 11.61 -15.18
N SER A 141 -18.22 10.83 -14.16
CA SER A 141 -19.44 10.03 -14.21
C SER A 141 -20.64 10.95 -14.00
N VAL A 142 -21.64 10.83 -14.86
CA VAL A 142 -22.92 11.52 -14.69
C VAL A 142 -23.74 10.71 -13.70
N GLY A 143 -24.03 11.26 -12.52
CA GLY A 143 -24.92 10.63 -11.53
C GLY A 143 -26.38 10.61 -12.01
N GLU A 144 -27.25 9.89 -11.29
CA GLU A 144 -28.70 9.82 -11.59
C GLU A 144 -29.38 11.21 -11.55
N ASP A 145 -28.82 12.15 -10.78
CA ASP A 145 -29.29 13.53 -10.66
C ASP A 145 -28.78 14.45 -11.79
N GLY A 146 -28.00 13.90 -12.74
CA GLY A 146 -27.41 14.66 -13.84
C GLY A 146 -26.21 15.53 -13.45
N GLU A 147 -25.85 15.57 -12.17
CA GLU A 147 -24.62 16.21 -11.70
C GLU A 147 -23.42 15.29 -11.98
N GLY A 148 -22.39 15.87 -12.62
CA GLY A 148 -21.16 15.16 -12.91
C GLY A 148 -20.31 15.03 -11.65
N GLN A 149 -20.30 13.85 -11.04
CA GLN A 149 -19.43 13.56 -9.91
C GLN A 149 -18.14 12.92 -10.43
N SER A 150 -17.00 13.47 -10.02
CA SER A 150 -15.70 12.84 -10.29
C SER A 150 -15.62 11.50 -9.58
N ILE A 151 -15.11 10.48 -10.25
CA ILE A 151 -14.83 9.16 -9.63
C ILE A 151 -13.95 9.29 -8.39
N VAL A 152 -13.04 10.26 -8.36
CA VAL A 152 -12.19 10.52 -7.19
C VAL A 152 -13.03 10.89 -5.97
N ALA A 153 -14.05 11.74 -6.15
CA ALA A 153 -14.96 12.13 -5.08
C ALA A 153 -15.85 10.95 -4.62
N SER A 154 -16.10 9.97 -5.49
CA SER A 154 -16.86 8.76 -5.10
C SER A 154 -16.01 7.72 -4.34
N ILE A 155 -14.68 7.78 -4.46
CA ILE A 155 -13.75 6.88 -3.77
C ILE A 155 -13.34 7.46 -2.41
N GLU A 156 -13.48 8.78 -2.22
CA GLU A 156 -13.09 9.46 -0.99
C GLU A 156 -13.89 8.93 0.21
N ASP A 157 -13.17 8.45 1.22
CA ASP A 157 -13.72 8.02 2.50
C ASP A 157 -13.73 9.24 3.43
N GLU A 158 -14.89 9.88 3.56
CA GLU A 158 -15.07 11.12 4.34
C GLU A 158 -14.60 10.98 5.81
N ASP A 159 -14.67 9.77 6.37
CA ASP A 159 -14.29 9.49 7.75
C ASP A 159 -12.81 9.11 7.91
N ALA A 160 -12.05 8.97 6.82
CA ALA A 160 -10.66 8.54 6.88
C ALA A 160 -9.77 9.51 7.65
N LEU A 161 -9.97 10.82 7.45
CA LEU A 161 -9.20 11.85 8.17
C LEU A 161 -9.49 11.79 9.67
N ASN A 162 -10.77 11.84 10.04
CA ASN A 162 -11.20 11.80 11.44
C ASN A 162 -10.70 10.54 12.16
N ARG A 163 -10.78 9.37 11.52
CA ARG A 163 -10.28 8.10 12.09
C ARG A 163 -8.77 8.10 12.23
N THR A 164 -8.05 8.69 11.27
CA THR A 164 -6.59 8.79 11.33
C THR A 164 -6.15 9.72 12.45
N GLU A 165 -6.79 10.89 12.58
CA GLU A 165 -6.51 11.85 13.65
C GLU A 165 -6.84 11.29 15.03
N ALA A 166 -8.00 10.62 15.17
CA ALA A 166 -8.38 9.95 16.41
C ALA A 166 -7.36 8.85 16.77
N GLY A 167 -6.99 7.99 15.82
CA GLY A 167 -5.99 6.94 16.04
C GLY A 167 -4.60 7.49 16.40
N ALA A 168 -4.18 8.57 15.75
CA ALA A 168 -2.93 9.26 16.06
C ALA A 168 -2.97 9.89 17.47
N SER A 169 -4.07 10.55 17.83
CA SER A 169 -4.30 11.12 19.16
C SER A 169 -4.25 10.04 20.24
N ASP A 170 -4.96 8.92 20.05
CA ASP A 170 -4.95 7.80 20.99
C ASP A 170 -3.56 7.19 21.16
N TYR A 171 -2.81 7.02 20.05
CA TYR A 171 -1.44 6.53 20.10
C TYR A 171 -0.52 7.46 20.89
N LEU A 172 -0.56 8.75 20.61
CA LEU A 172 0.25 9.75 21.31
C LEU A 172 -0.12 9.83 22.79
N ALA A 173 -1.42 9.78 23.11
CA ALA A 173 -1.90 9.78 24.48
C ALA A 173 -1.37 8.56 25.25
N ARG A 174 -1.50 7.34 24.70
CA ARG A 174 -0.96 6.11 25.31
C ARG A 174 0.56 6.16 25.49
N SER A 175 1.28 6.66 24.49
CA SER A 175 2.74 6.82 24.55
C SER A 175 3.15 7.79 25.66
N ALA A 176 2.46 8.92 25.79
CA ALA A 176 2.69 9.90 26.84
C ALA A 176 2.38 9.32 28.24
N MET A 177 1.26 8.59 28.38
CA MET A 177 0.90 7.91 29.64
C MET A 177 1.97 6.90 30.07
N ALA A 178 2.48 6.08 29.13
CA ALA A 178 3.54 5.12 29.39
C ALA A 178 4.84 5.81 29.83
N SER A 179 5.25 6.86 29.11
CA SER A 179 6.47 7.62 29.45
C SER A 179 6.36 8.31 30.81
N LEU A 180 5.19 8.84 31.16
CA LEU A 180 4.96 9.50 32.45
C LEU A 180 4.94 8.49 33.61
N THR A 181 4.38 7.31 33.37
CA THR A 181 4.38 6.21 34.35
C THR A 181 5.80 5.72 34.63
N GLU A 182 6.63 5.56 33.59
CA GLU A 182 8.03 5.18 33.77
C GLU A 182 8.80 6.26 34.57
N SER A 183 8.61 7.53 34.23
CA SER A 183 9.23 8.65 34.96
C SER A 183 8.81 8.70 36.43
N TYR A 184 7.55 8.38 36.72
CA TYR A 184 7.04 8.27 38.09
C TYR A 184 7.66 7.10 38.86
N VAL A 185 7.75 5.91 38.24
CA VAL A 185 8.39 4.75 38.84
C VAL A 185 9.86 5.02 39.13
N GLU A 186 10.57 5.64 38.19
CA GLU A 186 11.97 6.04 38.36
C GLU A 186 12.13 7.06 39.50
N HIS A 187 11.24 8.05 39.59
CA HIS A 187 11.23 9.02 40.70
C HIS A 187 11.08 8.33 42.07
N LEU A 188 10.13 7.40 42.18
CA LEU A 188 9.93 6.64 43.43
C LEU A 188 11.11 5.70 43.74
N ARG A 189 11.71 5.08 42.71
CA ARG A 189 12.91 4.26 42.85
C ARG A 189 14.07 5.07 43.42
N ASN A 190 14.30 6.27 42.89
CA ASN A 190 15.35 7.18 43.38
C ASN A 190 15.13 7.57 44.85
N ILE A 191 13.90 7.96 45.23
CA ILE A 191 13.56 8.28 46.63
C ILE A 191 13.74 7.07 47.55
N GLY A 192 13.31 5.88 47.10
CA GLY A 192 13.42 4.64 47.84
C GLY A 192 14.88 4.25 48.12
N ILE A 193 15.72 4.31 47.09
CA ILE A 193 17.16 4.05 47.18
C ILE A 193 17.82 5.07 48.11
N GLU A 194 17.51 6.37 48.00
CA GLU A 194 18.04 7.38 48.93
C GLU A 194 17.68 7.09 50.38
N ARG A 195 16.44 6.64 50.64
CA ARG A 195 15.99 6.31 51.99
C ARG A 195 16.73 5.11 52.57
N ILE A 196 16.92 4.06 51.76
CA ILE A 196 17.70 2.88 52.15
C ILE A 196 19.16 3.29 52.44
N GLN A 197 19.77 4.09 51.57
CA GLN A 197 21.13 4.60 51.78
C GLN A 197 21.26 5.44 53.06
N ARG A 198 20.30 6.32 53.35
CA ARG A 198 20.29 7.12 54.60
C ARG A 198 20.13 6.25 55.85
N ARG A 199 19.35 5.17 55.76
CA ARG A 199 19.16 4.21 56.87
C ARG A 199 20.41 3.36 57.11
N ALA A 200 21.12 2.99 56.04
CA ALA A 200 22.36 2.22 56.09
C ALA A 200 23.58 3.04 56.57
N GLN A 201 23.50 4.38 56.58
CA GLN A 201 24.55 5.24 57.15
C GLN A 201 24.50 5.18 58.69
N PRO A 202 25.57 4.74 59.37
CA PRO A 202 25.59 4.75 60.83
C PRO A 202 25.50 6.20 61.34
N LYS A 203 24.59 6.45 62.31
CA LYS A 203 24.49 7.74 63.00
C LYS A 203 25.88 8.15 63.50
N LYS A 204 26.38 9.31 63.07
CA LYS A 204 27.63 9.93 63.57
C LYS A 204 27.60 9.88 65.10
N ALA A 205 28.45 9.04 65.70
CA ALA A 205 28.66 9.05 67.14
C ALA A 205 29.11 10.45 67.55
N VAL A 206 28.47 11.00 68.57
CA VAL A 206 28.82 12.28 69.18
C VAL A 206 30.29 12.19 69.60
N ARG A 207 31.06 13.21 69.21
CA ARG A 207 32.49 13.33 69.42
C ARG A 207 32.76 13.45 70.92
N ALA A 208 33.08 12.34 71.58
CA ALA A 208 33.72 12.34 72.88
C ALA A 208 35.24 12.50 72.67
N GLU A 209 35.84 13.49 73.32
CA GLU A 209 37.28 13.73 73.32
C GLU A 209 38.01 12.59 74.03
N ALA A 210 38.89 11.89 73.31
CA ALA A 210 40.19 11.42 73.80
C ALA A 210 40.94 10.66 72.70
N GLY A 211 42.12 11.15 72.36
CA GLY A 211 43.31 10.32 72.10
C GLY A 211 43.33 9.37 70.89
N THR A 212 44.36 9.57 70.07
CA THR A 212 44.93 8.62 69.09
C THR A 212 44.31 8.64 67.69
N ARG A 213 45.06 9.29 66.78
CA ARG A 213 44.88 9.23 65.33
C ARG A 213 44.94 7.76 64.88
N ARG A 214 43.80 7.19 64.50
CA ARG A 214 43.74 6.08 63.55
C ARG A 214 43.03 6.54 62.29
N SER A 215 43.84 6.77 61.26
CA SER A 215 43.40 6.80 59.87
C SER A 215 42.76 5.45 59.56
N VAL A 216 41.43 5.40 59.52
CA VAL A 216 40.70 4.31 58.87
C VAL A 216 40.13 4.89 57.58
N TRP A 217 40.71 4.43 56.48
CA TRP A 217 40.23 4.64 55.13
C TRP A 217 38.71 4.40 55.07
N ARG A 218 37.93 5.44 54.74
CA ARG A 218 36.52 5.28 54.34
C ARG A 218 36.48 4.73 52.92
N THR A 219 36.54 3.41 52.80
CA THR A 219 36.22 2.72 51.55
C THR A 219 34.84 2.10 51.65
N GLY A 220 33.99 2.48 50.71
CA GLY A 220 32.71 1.82 50.44
C GLY A 220 31.50 2.66 50.85
N LYS A 221 30.74 3.12 49.85
CA LYS A 221 29.29 3.31 50.01
C LYS A 221 28.77 2.06 50.75
N ALA A 222 28.02 2.24 51.83
CA ALA A 222 27.38 1.10 52.50
C ALA A 222 26.65 0.27 51.43
N ALA A 223 27.01 -1.00 51.32
CA ALA A 223 26.37 -1.89 50.36
C ALA A 223 24.87 -1.90 50.66
N ILE A 224 24.05 -1.57 49.67
CA ILE A 224 22.60 -1.60 49.77
C ILE A 224 22.20 -3.06 49.99
N ASP A 225 21.35 -3.32 50.98
CA ASP A 225 20.84 -4.66 51.24
C ASP A 225 20.01 -5.14 50.03
N PRO A 226 20.38 -6.24 49.36
CA PRO A 226 19.65 -6.74 48.20
C PRO A 226 18.21 -7.14 48.52
N VAL A 227 17.89 -7.50 49.78
CA VAL A 227 16.52 -7.86 50.18
C VAL A 227 15.63 -6.62 50.27
N GLU A 228 16.11 -5.54 50.88
CA GLU A 228 15.37 -4.27 50.94
C GLU A 228 15.15 -3.67 49.54
N LEU A 229 16.10 -3.88 48.61
CA LEU A 229 15.96 -3.45 47.22
C LEU A 229 14.91 -4.28 46.46
N ALA A 230 14.88 -5.60 46.66
CA ALA A 230 13.88 -6.48 46.04
C ALA A 230 12.46 -6.14 46.53
N GLU A 231 12.28 -5.89 47.83
CA GLU A 231 10.99 -5.43 48.38
C GLU A 231 10.56 -4.07 47.82
N LEU A 232 11.52 -3.17 47.53
CA LEU A 232 11.22 -1.89 46.91
C LEU A 232 10.70 -2.08 45.49
N GLU A 233 11.38 -2.89 44.67
CA GLU A 233 10.95 -3.14 43.28
C GLU A 233 9.57 -3.82 43.22
N GLU A 234 9.29 -4.79 44.08
CA GLU A 234 7.97 -5.45 44.15
C GLU A 234 6.84 -4.43 44.46
N ARG A 235 7.11 -3.50 45.40
CA ARG A 235 6.16 -2.42 45.72
C ARG A 235 6.00 -1.42 44.57
N LEU A 236 7.06 -1.12 43.83
CA LEU A 236 7.01 -0.24 42.66
C LEU A 236 6.22 -0.89 41.52
N GLU A 237 6.40 -2.19 41.29
CA GLU A 237 5.65 -2.94 40.29
C GLU A 237 4.15 -2.99 40.63
N HIS A 238 3.80 -3.20 41.90
CA HIS A 238 2.41 -3.13 42.36
C HIS A 238 1.82 -1.72 42.14
N ASN A 239 2.56 -0.66 42.50
CA ASN A 239 2.10 0.71 42.28
C ASN A 239 1.94 1.04 40.79
N ARG A 240 2.83 0.53 39.92
CA ARG A 240 2.73 0.68 38.47
C ARG A 240 1.43 0.08 37.93
N LYS A 241 1.13 -1.17 38.28
CA LYS A 241 -0.11 -1.86 37.88
C LYS A 241 -1.37 -1.12 38.35
N VAL A 242 -1.35 -0.61 39.59
CA VAL A 242 -2.46 0.19 40.14
C VAL A 242 -2.65 1.50 39.37
N VAL A 243 -1.57 2.18 38.99
CA VAL A 243 -1.62 3.43 38.22
C VAL A 243 -2.10 3.18 36.80
N GLU A 244 -1.53 2.20 36.09
CA GLU A 244 -1.94 1.83 34.73
C GLU A 244 -3.43 1.46 34.68
N GLY A 245 -3.90 0.61 35.59
CA GLY A 245 -5.31 0.20 35.63
C GLY A 245 -6.29 1.30 36.05
N ARG A 246 -5.92 2.20 36.99
CA ARG A 246 -6.88 3.17 37.56
C ARG A 246 -6.86 4.56 36.93
N LEU A 247 -5.70 5.01 36.45
CA LEU A 247 -5.56 6.34 35.86
C LEU A 247 -5.74 6.33 34.34
N PHE A 248 -5.48 5.19 33.68
CA PHE A 248 -5.45 5.11 32.21
C PHE A 248 -6.45 4.13 31.60
N ASP A 249 -6.79 3.01 32.27
CA ASP A 249 -7.81 2.06 31.81
C ASP A 249 -9.13 2.15 32.57
N ILE A 250 -10.03 3.04 32.12
CA ILE A 250 -11.38 3.24 32.72
C ILE A 250 -12.20 1.93 32.77
N ALA A 251 -11.94 0.97 31.86
CA ALA A 251 -12.69 -0.28 31.72
C ALA A 251 -12.33 -1.38 32.74
N THR A 252 -11.21 -1.29 33.47
CA THR A 252 -10.79 -2.33 34.43
C THR A 252 -11.24 -2.07 35.87
N LEU A 253 -11.96 -0.97 36.10
CA LEU A 253 -12.50 -0.61 37.41
C LEU A 253 -13.42 -1.70 37.99
N ASP A 254 -14.13 -2.45 37.14
CA ASP A 254 -15.04 -3.52 37.55
C ASP A 254 -14.31 -4.83 37.92
N MET A 255 -13.07 -5.04 37.47
CA MET A 255 -12.33 -6.29 37.72
C MET A 255 -11.54 -6.32 39.03
N ILE A 256 -11.38 -5.18 39.71
CA ILE A 256 -10.75 -5.07 41.04
C ILE A 256 -11.83 -5.01 42.15
N GLU A 257 -13.11 -5.23 41.81
CA GLU A 257 -14.23 -5.00 42.73
C GLU A 257 -14.40 -6.03 43.85
N ASP A 258 -13.70 -7.17 43.79
CA ASP A 258 -13.97 -8.32 44.68
C ASP A 258 -13.17 -8.38 45.99
N GLU A 259 -12.25 -7.45 46.27
CA GLU A 259 -11.50 -7.47 47.53
C GLU A 259 -11.79 -6.24 48.40
N THR A 260 -12.42 -6.49 49.55
CA THR A 260 -12.58 -5.66 50.77
C THR A 260 -12.45 -4.12 50.65
N GLY A 261 -13.42 -3.35 51.16
CA GLY A 261 -13.43 -1.88 51.06
C GLY A 261 -12.17 -1.13 51.55
N VAL A 262 -11.34 -1.75 52.39
CA VAL A 262 -10.02 -1.20 52.82
C VAL A 262 -8.98 -1.23 51.70
N ALA A 263 -9.00 -2.26 50.84
CA ALA A 263 -8.13 -2.34 49.68
C ALA A 263 -8.51 -1.27 48.64
N LYS A 264 -9.81 -1.02 48.43
CA LYS A 264 -10.32 0.00 47.50
C LYS A 264 -9.85 1.42 47.84
N GLU A 265 -9.91 1.79 49.12
CA GLU A 265 -9.45 3.11 49.59
C GLU A 265 -7.92 3.22 49.52
N ARG A 266 -7.18 2.15 49.80
CA ARG A 266 -5.71 2.14 49.64
C ARG A 266 -5.30 2.35 48.18
N VAL A 267 -5.92 1.64 47.24
CA VAL A 267 -5.72 1.82 45.79
C VAL A 267 -6.06 3.26 45.37
N ARG A 268 -7.13 3.85 45.93
CA ARG A 268 -7.53 5.24 45.64
C ARG A 268 -6.47 6.22 46.09
N GLN A 269 -5.93 6.04 47.29
CA GLN A 269 -4.88 6.90 47.82
C GLN A 269 -3.57 6.77 47.04
N ILE A 270 -3.22 5.56 46.60
CA ILE A 270 -2.06 5.34 45.71
C ILE A 270 -2.26 6.10 44.40
N ALA A 271 -3.38 5.91 43.71
CA ALA A 271 -3.67 6.62 42.47
C ALA A 271 -3.73 8.15 42.65
N LYS A 272 -4.34 8.65 43.73
CA LYS A 272 -4.39 10.09 44.03
C LYS A 272 -2.99 10.69 44.25
N ARG A 273 -2.11 9.97 44.95
CA ARG A 273 -0.73 10.40 45.17
C ARG A 273 0.07 10.35 43.87
N ALA A 274 -0.07 9.25 43.10
CA ALA A 274 0.57 9.07 41.81
C ALA A 274 0.18 10.20 40.83
N ALA A 275 -1.12 10.51 40.72
CA ALA A 275 -1.61 11.60 39.88
C ALA A 275 -0.99 12.95 40.23
N LYS A 276 -0.85 13.25 41.54
CA LYS A 276 -0.18 14.48 42.00
C LYS A 276 1.29 14.50 41.60
N THR A 277 2.03 13.44 41.89
CA THR A 277 3.47 13.36 41.57
C THR A 277 3.72 13.36 40.06
N MET A 278 2.90 12.67 39.27
CA MET A 278 2.98 12.67 37.80
C MET A 278 2.66 14.05 37.23
N SER A 279 1.69 14.76 37.80
CA SER A 279 1.42 16.17 37.49
C SER A 279 2.65 17.05 37.70
N ASP A 280 3.33 16.88 38.83
CA ASP A 280 4.51 17.68 39.18
C ASP A 280 5.70 17.34 38.26
N LEU A 281 5.89 16.05 37.93
CA LEU A 281 6.92 15.59 36.98
C LEU A 281 6.65 16.10 35.56
N ALA A 282 5.40 16.04 35.09
CA ALA A 282 5.02 16.55 33.77
C ALA A 282 5.24 18.08 33.65
N GLY A 283 5.10 18.83 34.75
CA GLY A 283 5.40 20.26 34.76
C GLY A 283 6.90 20.60 34.75
N ALA A 284 7.77 19.64 35.07
CA ALA A 284 9.23 19.83 35.15
C ALA A 284 9.98 19.27 33.93
N ASP A 285 9.43 18.27 33.24
CA ASP A 285 10.08 17.61 32.10
C ASP A 285 9.69 18.27 30.76
N PRO A 286 10.66 18.72 29.95
CA PRO A 286 10.44 19.32 28.63
C PRO A 286 9.56 18.50 27.68
N ARG A 287 9.56 17.17 27.82
CA ARG A 287 8.78 16.25 26.98
C ARG A 287 7.27 16.43 27.11
N PHE A 288 6.80 16.98 28.23
CA PHE A 288 5.38 17.14 28.54
C PHE A 288 4.92 18.60 28.58
N LEU A 289 5.73 19.55 28.12
CA LEU A 289 5.40 20.99 28.12
C LEU A 289 4.04 21.29 27.47
N MET A 290 3.77 20.71 26.31
CA MET A 290 2.48 20.87 25.61
C MET A 290 1.29 20.38 26.46
N MET A 291 1.46 19.31 27.24
CA MET A 291 0.42 18.82 28.15
C MET A 291 0.25 19.71 29.37
N ALA A 292 1.35 20.28 29.88
CA ALA A 292 1.34 21.24 30.98
C ALA A 292 0.64 22.55 30.58
N GLU A 293 0.92 23.05 29.37
CA GLU A 293 0.26 24.23 28.78
C GLU A 293 -1.23 23.98 28.53
N TYR A 294 -1.60 22.83 27.96
CA TYR A 294 -3.00 22.46 27.75
C TYR A 294 -3.80 22.38 29.06
N ARG A 295 -3.19 21.83 30.11
CA ARG A 295 -3.81 21.83 31.45
C ARG A 295 -3.96 23.23 32.01
N GLN A 296 -2.98 24.12 31.84
CA GLN A 296 -3.09 25.51 32.27
C GLN A 296 -4.25 26.22 31.54
N SER A 297 -4.46 25.95 30.25
CA SER A 297 -5.62 26.48 29.51
C SER A 297 -6.97 25.90 29.98
N MET A 298 -7.00 24.66 30.48
CA MET A 298 -8.22 24.05 31.03
C MET A 298 -8.54 24.49 32.47
N VAL A 299 -7.52 24.81 33.28
CA VAL A 299 -7.66 25.18 34.70
C VAL A 299 -7.77 26.71 34.88
N ALA A 300 -7.31 27.50 33.92
CA ALA A 300 -7.57 28.93 33.92
C ALA A 300 -9.10 29.18 33.99
N PRO A 301 -9.61 29.98 34.95
CA PRO A 301 -11.00 30.37 34.90
C PRO A 301 -11.23 31.08 33.56
N ALA A 302 -12.33 30.73 32.89
CA ALA A 302 -12.84 31.49 31.76
C ALA A 302 -13.01 32.94 32.21
N SER A 303 -11.97 33.74 32.03
CA SER A 303 -11.94 35.15 32.35
C SER A 303 -12.51 35.83 31.12
N ALA A 304 -13.82 36.07 31.20
CA ALA A 304 -14.60 37.06 30.47
C ALA A 304 -14.21 37.26 28.99
N HIS A 305 -14.93 36.57 28.12
CA HIS A 305 -15.49 37.17 26.91
C HIS A 305 -17.00 36.99 26.93
#